data_AF-A0A8J6VH76-F1
#
_entry.id   AF-A0A8J6VH76-F1
#
_cell.length_a   1.000
_cell.length_b   1.000
_cell.length_c   1.000
_cell.angle_alpha   90.00
_cell.angle_beta   90.00
_cell.angle_gamma   90.00
#
_symmetry.space_group_name_H-M   'P 1'
#
loop_
_entity.id
_entity.type
_entity.pdbx_description
1 polymer ?
#
loop_
_entity_poly.entity_id
_entity_poly.type
_entity_poly.pdbx_seq_one_letter_code
_entity_poly.pdbx_strand_id
1 'polypeptide(L)'
;MSIDSLEHYTFTLQSLKNYTFTVSMFCGYDQQGNNWKEPEITSMRKKGLIIKEYAVKTVFFENILLGYIQECLDGTWSAHSPYNALSVGDMEISGFIDEVYAVRYLHQVTKANYPDEIGDFSCLPWEKENS
;
A
#
# COMPACT_ATOMS: atom_id res chain seq x y z
N MET A 1 20.94 21.61 -23.62
CA MET A 1 20.45 20.58 -22.68
C MET A 1 20.88 21.00 -21.30
N SER A 2 20.01 21.67 -20.54
CA SER A 2 20.28 21.98 -19.14
C SER A 2 20.00 20.74 -18.31
N ILE A 3 20.92 20.39 -17.42
CA ILE A 3 20.75 19.35 -16.37
C ILE A 3 20.03 19.99 -15.16
N ASP A 4 19.19 20.99 -15.43
CA ASP A 4 18.44 21.69 -14.39
C ASP A 4 17.15 20.92 -14.13
N SER A 5 16.97 20.51 -12.88
CA SER A 5 15.80 19.86 -12.29
C SER A 5 15.60 18.36 -12.59
N LEU A 6 16.56 17.52 -12.22
CA LEU A 6 16.15 16.24 -11.63
C LEU A 6 15.61 16.56 -10.22
N GLU A 7 14.39 17.10 -10.15
CA GLU A 7 13.68 17.25 -8.89
C GLU A 7 13.55 15.84 -8.31
N HIS A 8 14.41 15.52 -7.34
CA HIS A 8 14.33 14.28 -6.60
C HIS A 8 13.06 14.31 -5.77
N TYR A 9 11.99 13.80 -6.37
CA TYR A 9 10.70 13.65 -5.73
C TYR A 9 10.87 12.82 -4.45
N THR A 10 10.54 13.42 -3.32
CA THR A 10 10.61 12.77 -2.02
C THR A 10 9.20 12.41 -1.60
N PHE A 11 8.87 11.12 -1.64
CA PHE A 11 7.62 10.62 -1.07
C PHE A 11 7.70 10.76 0.46
N THR A 12 6.85 11.60 1.06
CA THR A 12 6.86 11.86 2.51
C THR A 12 5.61 11.31 3.17
N LEU A 13 5.58 11.32 4.52
CA LEU A 13 4.37 10.98 5.28
C LEU A 13 3.18 11.87 4.88
N GLN A 14 3.43 13.14 4.58
CA GLN A 14 2.40 14.09 4.15
C GLN A 14 1.79 13.70 2.80
N SER A 15 2.58 13.07 1.90
CA SER A 15 2.09 12.60 0.60
C SER A 15 0.90 11.64 0.74
N LEU A 16 0.75 10.94 1.87
CA LEU A 16 -0.39 10.06 2.14
C LEU A 16 -1.74 10.79 2.10
N LYS A 17 -1.78 12.11 2.35
CA LYS A 17 -3.01 12.90 2.29
C LYS A 17 -3.63 12.97 0.90
N ASN A 18 -2.85 12.68 -0.13
CA ASN A 18 -3.32 12.65 -1.52
C ASN A 18 -3.97 11.31 -1.90
N TYR A 19 -3.99 10.35 -0.97
CA TYR A 19 -4.54 9.02 -1.20
C TYR A 19 -5.82 8.81 -0.40
N THR A 20 -6.72 8.03 -0.98
CA THR A 20 -7.93 7.58 -0.30
C THR A 20 -7.78 6.13 0.09
N PHE A 21 -8.17 5.81 1.33
CA PHE A 21 -8.11 4.47 1.89
C PHE A 21 -9.51 3.99 2.22
N THR A 22 -9.86 2.82 1.70
CA THR A 22 -11.15 2.17 2.01
C THR A 22 -10.87 0.81 2.62
N VAL A 23 -11.42 0.53 3.79
CA VAL A 23 -11.35 -0.83 4.38
C VAL A 23 -12.19 -1.76 3.50
N SER A 24 -11.54 -2.75 2.89
CA SER A 24 -12.20 -3.68 1.97
C SER A 24 -12.59 -4.99 2.64
N MET A 25 -11.72 -5.53 3.48
CA MET A 25 -11.95 -6.76 4.24
C MET A 25 -11.06 -6.80 5.48
N PHE A 26 -11.21 -7.86 6.26
CA PHE A 26 -10.32 -8.19 7.37
C PHE A 26 -9.60 -9.50 7.08
N CYS A 27 -8.36 -9.57 7.52
CA CYS A 27 -7.62 -10.80 7.64
C CYS A 27 -7.40 -11.11 9.13
N GLY A 28 -7.33 -12.39 9.46
CA GLY A 28 -7.11 -12.87 10.81
C GLY A 28 -5.85 -13.70 10.87
N TYR A 29 -5.05 -13.50 11.91
CA TYR A 29 -3.90 -14.33 12.19
C TYR A 29 -4.22 -15.33 13.29
N ASP A 30 -3.76 -16.58 13.13
CA ASP A 30 -3.77 -17.57 14.19
C ASP A 30 -2.46 -17.57 15.01
N GLN A 31 -2.37 -18.47 15.99
CA GLN A 31 -1.18 -18.60 16.84
C GLN A 31 0.08 -19.05 16.08
N GLN A 32 -0.08 -19.67 14.91
CA GLN A 32 1.03 -20.12 14.07
C GLN A 32 1.47 -19.03 13.07
N GLY A 33 0.79 -17.89 13.05
CA GLY A 33 1.04 -16.80 12.12
C GLY A 33 0.42 -17.00 10.74
N ASN A 34 -0.46 -17.99 10.56
CA ASN A 34 -1.16 -18.15 9.29
C ASN A 34 -2.18 -17.03 9.11
N ASN A 35 -2.24 -16.47 7.90
CA ASN A 35 -3.22 -15.46 7.52
C ASN A 35 -4.48 -16.14 6.96
N TRP A 36 -5.63 -15.81 7.54
CA TRP A 36 -6.96 -16.29 7.14
C TRP A 36 -7.79 -15.13 6.63
N LYS A 37 -8.43 -15.30 5.46
CA LYS A 37 -9.34 -14.33 4.85
C LYS A 37 -10.74 -14.92 4.76
N GLU A 38 -11.73 -14.14 4.34
CA GLU A 38 -13.07 -14.68 4.09
C GLU A 38 -13.05 -15.65 2.90
N PRO A 39 -13.83 -16.74 2.95
CA PRO A 39 -14.79 -17.10 4.00
C PRO A 39 -14.21 -17.87 5.22
N GLU A 40 -12.96 -18.33 5.16
CA GLU A 40 -12.38 -19.23 6.16
C GLU A 40 -12.22 -18.58 7.54
N ILE A 41 -11.90 -17.29 7.57
CA ILE A 41 -11.74 -16.51 8.80
C ILE A 41 -12.99 -16.56 9.67
N THR A 42 -14.19 -16.59 9.09
CA THR A 42 -15.45 -16.71 9.85
C THR A 42 -15.50 -18.01 10.66
N SER A 43 -15.03 -19.12 10.10
CA SER A 43 -14.95 -20.41 10.80
C SER A 43 -13.90 -20.39 11.90
N MET A 44 -12.72 -19.83 11.61
CA MET A 44 -11.63 -19.70 12.58
C MET A 44 -12.00 -18.79 13.76
N ARG A 45 -12.70 -17.68 13.48
CA ARG A 45 -13.23 -16.75 14.48
C ARG A 45 -14.24 -17.45 15.41
N LYS A 46 -15.17 -18.23 14.86
CA LYS A 46 -16.14 -19.02 15.65
C LYS A 46 -15.47 -20.06 16.55
N LYS A 47 -14.33 -20.61 16.13
CA LYS A 47 -13.52 -21.56 16.92
C LYS A 47 -12.61 -20.87 17.95
N GLY A 48 -12.56 -19.54 17.98
CA GLY A 48 -11.68 -18.78 18.87
C GLY A 48 -10.19 -18.93 18.53
N LEU A 49 -9.86 -19.23 17.26
CA LEU A 49 -8.49 -19.50 16.82
C LEU A 49 -7.76 -18.26 16.26
N ILE A 50 -8.49 -17.16 16.05
CA ILE A 50 -7.92 -15.89 15.60
C ILE A 50 -7.42 -15.10 16.81
N ILE A 51 -6.13 -14.76 16.81
CA ILE A 51 -5.49 -13.97 17.88
C ILE A 51 -5.48 -12.48 17.59
N LYS A 52 -5.49 -12.09 16.31
CA LYS A 52 -5.49 -10.69 15.89
C LYS A 52 -6.08 -10.56 14.50
N GLU A 53 -6.82 -9.47 14.27
CA GLU A 53 -7.36 -9.12 12.97
C GLU A 53 -6.78 -7.78 12.52
N TYR A 54 -6.48 -7.69 11.23
CA TYR A 54 -6.01 -6.46 10.59
C TYR A 54 -6.87 -6.15 9.38
N ALA A 55 -7.17 -4.87 9.22
CA ALA A 55 -7.89 -4.39 8.06
C ALA A 55 -7.00 -4.47 6.82
N VAL A 56 -7.54 -5.02 5.73
CA VAL A 56 -7.01 -4.82 4.39
C VAL A 56 -7.59 -3.51 3.87
N LYS A 57 -6.73 -2.58 3.46
CA LYS A 57 -7.14 -1.29 2.92
C LYS A 57 -6.90 -1.28 1.41
N THR A 58 -7.93 -0.95 0.65
CA THR A 58 -7.78 -0.58 -0.76
C THR A 58 -7.28 0.85 -0.83
N VAL A 59 -6.26 1.07 -1.66
CA VAL A 59 -5.59 2.36 -1.83
C VAL A 59 -5.94 2.93 -3.19
N PHE A 60 -6.43 4.17 -3.19
CA PHE A 60 -6.73 4.93 -4.39
C PHE A 60 -5.89 6.20 -4.42
N PHE A 61 -5.48 6.58 -5.63
CA PHE A 61 -4.99 7.92 -5.92
C PHE A 61 -6.01 8.57 -6.87
N GLU A 62 -6.65 9.64 -6.42
CA GLU A 62 -7.87 10.14 -7.04
C GLU A 62 -8.90 9.00 -7.21
N ASN A 63 -9.31 8.70 -8.44
CA ASN A 63 -10.23 7.59 -8.75
C ASN A 63 -9.50 6.34 -9.30
N ILE A 64 -8.17 6.33 -9.26
CA ILE A 64 -7.34 5.24 -9.78
C ILE A 64 -7.04 4.29 -8.62
N LEU A 65 -7.46 3.03 -8.78
CA LEU A 65 -7.05 1.95 -7.87
C LEU A 65 -5.54 1.77 -8.00
N LEU A 66 -4.84 1.70 -6.87
CA LEU A 66 -3.42 1.34 -6.86
C LEU A 66 -3.19 -0.10 -6.41
N GLY A 67 -4.04 -0.58 -5.50
CA GLY A 67 -3.95 -1.92 -4.95
C GLY A 67 -4.43 -1.98 -3.51
N TYR A 68 -3.87 -2.91 -2.76
CA TYR A 68 -4.24 -3.17 -1.37
C TYR A 68 -3.01 -3.13 -0.48
N ILE A 69 -3.19 -2.67 0.75
CA ILE A 69 -2.16 -2.74 1.80
C ILE A 69 -2.74 -3.36 3.06
N GLN A 70 -1.86 -3.95 3.87
CA GLN A 70 -2.24 -4.61 5.10
C GLN A 70 -1.07 -4.57 6.09
N GLU A 71 -1.35 -4.29 7.36
CA GLU A 71 -0.38 -4.51 8.44
C GLU A 71 -0.30 -6.01 8.75
N CYS A 72 0.93 -6.50 8.95
CA CYS A 72 1.26 -7.87 9.28
C CYS A 72 1.40 -8.06 10.79
N LEU A 73 1.38 -9.33 11.23
CA LEU A 73 1.46 -9.67 12.65
C LEU A 73 2.78 -9.18 13.30
N ASP A 74 3.86 -9.12 12.53
CA ASP A 74 5.18 -8.66 12.96
C ASP A 74 5.33 -7.13 12.97
N GLY A 75 4.27 -6.39 12.63
CA GLY A 75 4.26 -4.92 12.55
C GLY A 75 4.80 -4.35 11.23
N THR A 76 5.22 -5.20 10.30
CA THR A 76 5.52 -4.76 8.93
C THR A 76 4.24 -4.56 8.13
N TRP A 77 4.38 -4.00 6.93
CA TRP A 77 3.28 -3.82 5.99
C TRP A 77 3.50 -4.66 4.73
N SER A 78 2.40 -5.14 4.15
CA SER A 78 2.37 -5.74 2.82
C SER A 78 1.57 -4.88 1.86
N ALA A 79 1.92 -4.98 0.58
CA ALA A 79 1.30 -4.29 -0.53
C ALA A 79 1.06 -5.26 -1.69
N HIS A 80 -0.14 -5.22 -2.24
CA HIS A 80 -0.57 -6.05 -3.36
C HIS A 80 -1.03 -5.17 -4.51
N SER A 81 -0.29 -5.15 -5.61
CA SER A 81 -0.64 -4.41 -6.82
C SER A 81 -1.33 -5.34 -7.83
N PRO A 82 -2.51 -4.98 -8.36
CA PRO A 82 -3.11 -5.71 -9.48
C PRO A 82 -2.45 -5.36 -10.83
N TYR A 83 -1.62 -4.32 -10.87
CA TYR A 83 -0.92 -3.86 -12.07
C TYR A 83 0.54 -4.33 -12.01
N ASN A 84 0.80 -5.58 -12.38
CA ASN A 84 2.17 -6.08 -12.29
C ASN A 84 2.94 -5.81 -13.59
N ALA A 85 4.06 -5.10 -13.49
CA ALA A 85 4.87 -4.65 -14.64
C ALA A 85 5.62 -5.77 -15.39
N LEU A 86 5.67 -6.99 -14.83
CA LEU A 86 6.56 -8.06 -15.28
C LEU A 86 5.85 -9.37 -15.67
N SER A 87 4.51 -9.38 -15.80
CA SER A 87 3.74 -10.58 -16.22
C SER A 87 3.86 -11.79 -15.27
N VAL A 88 4.28 -11.60 -14.01
CA VAL A 88 4.49 -12.68 -13.01
C VAL A 88 3.27 -12.90 -12.10
N GLY A 89 2.05 -12.54 -12.56
CA GLY A 89 0.81 -12.71 -11.80
C GLY A 89 0.64 -11.73 -10.64
N ASP A 90 -0.44 -11.89 -9.87
CA ASP A 90 -0.73 -11.14 -8.63
C ASP A 90 0.43 -11.33 -7.63
N MET A 91 1.19 -10.27 -7.35
CA MET A 91 2.36 -10.32 -6.47
C MET A 91 2.14 -9.45 -5.23
N GLU A 92 2.07 -10.11 -4.07
CA GLU A 92 2.15 -9.47 -2.77
C GLU A 92 3.62 -9.27 -2.39
N ILE A 93 4.00 -8.05 -2.03
CA ILE A 93 5.30 -7.73 -1.43
C ILE A 93 5.07 -7.40 0.04
N SER A 94 5.81 -8.04 0.93
CA SER A 94 5.74 -7.82 2.37
C SER A 94 7.09 -7.38 2.95
N GLY A 95 7.06 -6.86 4.18
CA GLY A 95 8.26 -6.39 4.88
C GLY A 95 8.51 -4.88 4.79
N PHE A 96 7.52 -4.09 4.37
CA PHE A 96 7.63 -2.64 4.43
C PHE A 96 7.62 -2.18 5.90
N ILE A 97 8.49 -1.22 6.23
CA ILE A 97 8.63 -0.74 7.61
C ILE A 97 7.40 0.05 8.10
N ASP A 98 6.63 0.64 7.18
CA ASP A 98 5.40 1.36 7.47
C ASP A 98 4.45 1.44 6.26
N GLU A 99 3.26 2.00 6.49
CA GLU A 99 2.22 2.28 5.49
C GLU A 99 2.71 3.18 4.35
N VAL A 100 3.58 4.15 4.63
CA VAL A 100 4.10 5.12 3.65
C VAL A 100 4.87 4.39 2.55
N TYR A 101 5.77 3.48 2.92
CA TYR A 101 6.56 2.74 1.94
C TYR A 101 5.72 1.75 1.12
N ALA A 102 4.70 1.14 1.74
CA ALA A 102 3.77 0.26 1.04
C ALA A 102 2.96 1.04 -0.02
N VAL A 103 2.42 2.21 0.32
CA VAL A 103 1.68 3.08 -0.62
C VAL A 103 2.60 3.63 -1.71
N ARG A 104 3.83 4.03 -1.36
CA ARG A 104 4.84 4.48 -2.32
C ARG A 104 5.12 3.41 -3.36
N TYR A 105 5.30 2.16 -2.93
CA TYR A 105 5.50 1.03 -3.84
C TYR A 105 4.34 0.91 -4.83
N LEU A 106 3.09 0.87 -4.33
CA LEU A 106 1.92 0.76 -5.20
C LEU A 106 1.85 1.90 -6.23
N HIS A 107 2.08 3.14 -5.79
CA HIS A 107 2.08 4.29 -6.69
C HIS A 107 3.17 4.19 -7.77
N GLN A 108 4.39 3.78 -7.40
CA GLN A 108 5.49 3.61 -8.35
C GLN A 108 5.20 2.50 -9.37
N VAL A 109 4.60 1.40 -8.93
CA VAL A 109 4.19 0.31 -9.82
C VAL A 109 3.12 0.77 -10.79
N THR A 110 2.05 1.44 -10.32
CA THR A 110 1.00 1.92 -11.21
C THR A 110 1.53 2.97 -12.18
N LYS A 111 2.37 3.90 -11.73
CA LYS A 111 3.01 4.90 -12.60
C LYS A 111 3.91 4.26 -13.67
N ALA A 112 4.64 3.19 -13.34
CA ALA A 112 5.45 2.48 -14.32
C ALA A 112 4.61 1.80 -15.41
N ASN A 113 3.39 1.38 -15.09
CA ASN A 113 2.47 0.75 -16.04
C ASN A 113 1.59 1.77 -16.80
N TYR A 114 1.22 2.87 -16.15
CA TYR A 114 0.31 3.90 -16.66
C TYR A 114 0.86 5.31 -16.36
N PRO A 115 1.96 5.72 -17.02
CA PRO A 115 2.65 6.96 -16.72
C PRO A 115 1.81 8.22 -16.98
N ASP A 116 0.85 8.14 -17.90
CA ASP A 116 -0.04 9.26 -18.26
C ASP A 116 -1.25 9.39 -17.33
N GLU A 117 -1.59 8.35 -16.56
CA GLU A 117 -2.77 8.34 -15.69
C GLU A 117 -2.46 8.85 -14.28
N ILE A 118 -1.21 8.68 -13.84
CA ILE A 118 -0.76 9.12 -12.51
C ILE A 118 0.29 10.21 -12.70
N GLY A 119 -0.13 11.46 -12.44
CA GLY A 119 0.73 12.62 -12.57
C GLY A 119 1.97 12.57 -11.68
N ASP A 120 2.99 13.31 -12.10
CA ASP A 120 4.11 13.65 -11.22
C ASP A 120 3.60 14.47 -10.03
N PHE A 121 3.94 14.02 -8.82
CA PHE A 121 3.63 14.76 -7.62
C PHE A 121 4.23 16.17 -7.65
N SER A 122 3.42 17.17 -7.33
CA SER A 122 3.92 18.44 -6.78
C SER A 122 3.87 18.37 -5.25
N CYS A 123 4.88 17.78 -4.63
CA CYS A 123 5.10 17.98 -3.20
C CYS A 123 5.90 19.27 -3.03
N LEU A 124 5.41 20.18 -2.17
CA LEU A 124 6.16 21.39 -1.83
C LEU A 124 7.51 20.98 -1.23
N PRO A 125 8.60 21.70 -1.55
CA PRO A 125 9.90 21.43 -0.95
C PRO A 125 9.80 21.52 0.58
N TRP A 126 10.47 20.60 1.27
CA TRP A 126 10.55 20.48 2.74
C TRP A 126 10.73 21.82 3.47
N GLU A 127 11.42 22.78 2.83
CA GLU A 127 11.70 24.12 3.35
C GLU A 127 10.41 24.95 3.59
N LYS A 128 9.35 24.69 2.82
CA LYS A 128 8.03 25.33 2.99
C LYS A 128 7.13 24.60 3.99
N GLU A 129 7.52 23.41 4.46
CA GLU A 129 6.70 22.58 5.35
C GLU A 129 6.89 22.94 6.83
N ASN A 130 8.00 23.61 7.17
CA ASN A 130 8.36 24.02 8.55
C ASN A 130 8.49 25.54 8.75
N SER A 131 7.93 26.35 7.84
CA SER A 131 7.89 27.82 7.95
C SER A 131 6.61 28.32 8.60
#